data_AF-A0A191HTI6-F1
#
_entry.id   AF-A0A191HTI6-F1
#
_cell.length_a   1.000
_cell.length_b   1.000
_cell.length_c   1.000
_cell.angle_alpha   90.00
_cell.angle_beta   90.00
_cell.angle_gamma   90.00
#
_symmetry.space_group_name_H-M   'P 1'
#
loop_
_entity.id
_entity.type
_entity.pdbx_description
1 polymer ?
#
loop_
_entity_poly.entity_id
_entity_poly.type
_entity_poly.pdbx_seq_one_letter_code
_entity_poly.pdbx_strand_id
1 'polypeptide(L)'
;MTPIEAMGESVLPNSGTGNYTLNGNDITWDGLTKDTTSVNFNFNKTITVGYISSDFSGAVIQPLKANNRITAHTLTFNLNGGNGIAPENQVVKIGDLAKVLDNPIREGYIFSGWNTAPDGSGLVWDFDTTTMPNSDITLYAQWQQNMKSESLNSGNKLDNQNNKVGNISR
;
A
#
# COMPACT_ATOMS: atom_id res chain seq x y z
N MET A 1 12.59 69.44 0.50
CA MET A 1 13.10 68.19 1.07
C MET A 1 12.49 67.07 0.23
N THR A 2 13.24 66.54 -0.73
CA THR A 2 12.78 65.41 -1.54
C THR A 2 12.64 64.18 -0.63
N PRO A 3 11.55 63.41 -0.73
CA PRO A 3 11.49 62.12 -0.06
C PRO A 3 12.65 61.26 -0.57
N ILE A 4 13.48 60.74 0.33
CA ILE A 4 14.33 59.61 0.01
C ILE A 4 13.36 58.46 -0.29
N GLU A 5 13.19 58.14 -1.57
CA GLU A 5 12.63 56.87 -1.97
C GLU A 5 13.64 55.81 -1.55
N ALA A 6 13.47 55.29 -0.33
CA ALA A 6 14.16 54.07 0.09
C ALA A 6 13.60 52.95 -0.80
N MET A 7 14.26 52.72 -1.94
CA MET A 7 14.06 51.52 -2.73
C MET A 7 14.34 50.34 -1.81
N GLY A 8 13.30 49.61 -1.45
CA GLY A 8 13.40 48.46 -0.55
C GLY A 8 14.28 47.39 -1.21
N GLU A 9 15.55 47.35 -0.85
CA GLU A 9 16.45 46.34 -1.37
C GLU A 9 16.10 44.98 -0.75
N SER A 10 15.97 43.96 -1.60
CA SER A 10 15.72 42.59 -1.15
C SER A 10 16.89 42.10 -0.27
N VAL A 11 16.57 41.38 0.79
CA VAL A 11 17.54 40.77 1.69
C VAL A 11 17.53 39.27 1.45
N LEU A 12 18.57 38.79 0.77
CA LEU A 12 18.65 37.39 0.35
C LEU A 12 19.17 36.49 1.48
N PRO A 13 18.80 35.20 1.46
CA PRO A 13 19.38 34.18 2.33
C PRO A 13 20.91 34.11 2.24
N ASN A 14 21.61 33.94 3.36
CA ASN A 14 23.07 33.82 3.37
C ASN A 14 23.64 32.67 4.21
N SER A 15 22.78 31.97 4.96
CA SER A 15 23.11 30.74 5.69
C SER A 15 21.81 30.02 6.09
N GLY A 16 21.87 28.75 6.48
CA GLY A 16 20.69 27.97 6.89
C GLY A 16 20.96 26.47 6.84
N THR A 17 20.02 25.66 7.31
CA THR A 17 20.08 24.20 7.13
C THR A 17 19.15 23.78 6.00
N GLY A 18 19.73 23.31 4.89
CA GLY A 18 19.02 22.86 3.71
C GLY A 18 19.79 23.27 2.45
N ASN A 19 19.86 22.39 1.46
CA ASN A 19 20.41 22.76 0.16
C ASN A 19 19.35 23.61 -0.56
N TYR A 20 19.65 24.87 -0.82
CA TYR A 20 18.78 25.72 -1.62
C TYR A 20 19.58 26.51 -2.65
N THR A 21 18.93 26.82 -3.76
CA THR A 21 19.47 27.67 -4.82
C THR A 21 18.66 28.96 -4.91
N LEU A 22 19.36 30.06 -5.23
CA LEU A 22 18.74 31.36 -5.45
C LEU A 22 18.70 31.66 -6.95
N ASN A 23 17.53 32.03 -7.46
CA ASN A 23 17.37 32.56 -8.81
C ASN A 23 16.68 33.93 -8.72
N GLY A 24 17.49 34.99 -8.65
CA GLY A 24 16.98 36.32 -8.32
C GLY A 24 16.39 36.36 -6.91
N ASN A 25 15.09 36.64 -6.81
CA ASN A 25 14.35 36.67 -5.53
C ASN A 25 13.70 35.34 -5.16
N ASP A 26 13.79 34.33 -6.04
CA ASP A 26 13.19 33.03 -5.81
C ASP A 26 14.16 32.10 -5.07
N ILE A 27 13.63 31.36 -4.10
CA ILE A 27 14.34 30.32 -3.36
C ILE A 27 13.79 28.97 -3.81
N THR A 28 14.68 28.12 -4.33
CA THR A 28 14.36 26.72 -4.66
C THR A 28 15.04 25.81 -3.63
N TRP A 29 14.25 24.95 -2.99
CA TRP A 29 14.76 23.96 -2.04
C TRP A 29 15.04 22.63 -2.74
N ASP A 30 16.25 22.11 -2.58
CA ASP A 30 16.71 20.86 -3.18
C ASP A 30 16.88 19.77 -2.12
N GLY A 31 16.74 18.51 -2.53
CA GLY A 31 17.00 17.35 -1.66
C GLY A 31 15.99 17.17 -0.51
N LEU A 32 14.79 17.74 -0.63
CA LEU A 32 13.70 17.51 0.33
C LEU A 32 13.32 16.03 0.34
N THR A 33 13.20 15.47 1.53
CA THR A 33 12.75 14.08 1.75
C THR A 33 11.34 14.05 2.33
N LYS A 34 10.71 12.87 2.36
CA LYS A 34 9.39 12.67 3.00
C LYS A 34 9.36 13.05 4.49
N ASP A 35 10.53 13.03 5.15
CA ASP A 35 10.68 13.33 6.56
C ASP A 35 11.03 14.80 6.81
N THR A 36 11.17 15.61 5.75
CA THR A 36 11.47 17.04 5.89
C THR A 36 10.23 17.80 6.37
N THR A 37 10.26 18.29 7.61
CA THR A 37 9.13 18.94 8.28
C THR A 37 9.17 20.47 8.20
N SER A 38 10.32 21.04 7.87
CA SER A 38 10.49 22.47 7.69
C SER A 38 11.69 22.77 6.79
N VAL A 39 11.69 23.97 6.22
CA VAL A 39 12.86 24.58 5.58
C VAL A 39 13.18 25.87 6.30
N ASN A 40 14.45 26.24 6.37
CA ASN A 40 14.86 27.48 7.02
C ASN A 40 16.03 28.15 6.32
N PHE A 41 16.02 29.48 6.39
CA PHE A 41 17.17 30.29 6.03
C PHE A 41 17.35 31.44 7.01
N ASN A 42 18.58 31.86 7.16
CA ASN A 42 18.97 33.08 7.84
C ASN A 42 19.34 34.15 6.82
N PHE A 43 19.15 35.39 7.22
CA PHE A 43 19.58 36.55 6.47
C PHE A 43 20.27 37.54 7.41
N ASN A 44 21.23 38.27 6.89
CA ASN A 44 21.86 39.43 7.51
C ASN A 44 22.24 40.42 6.41
N LYS A 45 22.06 41.71 6.70
CA LYS A 45 22.46 42.80 5.83
C LYS A 45 22.62 44.06 6.64
N THR A 46 23.72 44.77 6.45
CA THR A 46 23.89 46.10 7.02
C THR A 46 23.10 47.11 6.19
N ILE A 47 22.18 47.83 6.82
CA ILE A 47 21.34 48.85 6.21
C ILE A 47 21.86 50.22 6.61
N THR A 48 22.08 51.08 5.63
CA THR A 48 22.49 52.48 5.85
C THR A 48 21.35 53.42 5.47
N VAL A 49 20.93 54.28 6.40
CA VAL A 49 19.92 55.33 6.17
C VAL A 49 20.55 56.67 6.55
N GLY A 50 20.86 57.50 5.56
CA GLY A 50 21.64 58.71 5.77
C GLY A 50 23.04 58.38 6.30
N TYR A 51 23.37 58.87 7.51
CA TYR A 51 24.65 58.60 8.18
C TYR A 51 24.58 57.49 9.23
N ILE A 52 23.42 56.86 9.40
CA ILE A 52 23.21 55.79 10.38
C ILE A 52 23.33 54.46 9.67
N SER A 53 24.07 53.53 10.28
CA SER A 53 24.19 52.15 9.83
C SER A 53 23.77 51.20 10.94
N SER A 54 22.99 50.17 10.60
CA SER A 54 22.59 49.11 11.53
C SER A 54 22.43 47.79 10.79
N ASP A 55 22.70 46.69 11.48
CA ASP A 55 22.44 45.36 10.94
C ASP A 55 20.96 45.01 11.02
N PHE A 56 20.43 44.51 9.90
CA PHE A 56 19.14 43.86 9.79
C PHE A 56 19.38 42.38 9.56
N SER A 57 18.97 41.54 10.51
CA SER A 57 19.18 40.10 10.43
C SER A 57 18.03 39.33 11.07
N GLY A 58 17.90 38.06 10.70
CA GLY A 58 16.84 37.19 11.21
C GLY A 58 16.87 35.79 10.60
N ALA A 59 15.94 34.96 11.05
CA ALA A 59 15.70 33.62 10.55
C ALA A 59 14.26 33.49 10.05
N VAL A 60 14.08 32.85 8.90
CA VAL A 60 12.78 32.44 8.37
C VAL A 60 12.71 30.92 8.49
N ILE A 61 11.67 30.44 9.15
CA ILE A 61 11.36 29.02 9.28
C ILE A 61 9.99 28.79 8.66
N GLN A 62 9.95 28.04 7.56
CA GLN A 62 8.71 27.67 6.91
C GLN A 62 8.40 26.21 7.25
N PRO A 63 7.37 25.94 8.07
CA PRO A 63 6.91 24.58 8.27
C PRO A 63 6.31 24.04 6.96
N LEU A 64 6.70 22.83 6.60
CA LEU A 64 6.11 22.12 5.47
C LEU A 64 4.91 21.32 5.97
N LYS A 65 3.79 21.44 5.27
CA LYS A 65 2.69 20.49 5.43
C LYS A 65 2.95 19.37 4.44
N ALA A 66 3.09 18.14 4.95
CA ALA A 66 3.05 16.97 4.09
C ALA A 66 1.77 17.07 3.25
N ASN A 67 1.92 17.14 1.93
CA ASN A 67 0.80 16.89 1.07
C ASN A 67 0.54 15.39 1.18
N ASN A 68 -0.37 15.00 2.08
CA ASN A 68 -0.95 13.66 2.05
C ASN A 68 -1.78 13.53 0.76
N ARG A 69 -1.13 13.53 -0.41
CA ARG A 69 -1.66 12.90 -1.60
C ARG A 69 -1.71 11.43 -1.21
N ILE A 70 -2.83 11.03 -0.63
CA ILE A 70 -3.09 9.65 -0.25
C ILE A 70 -3.01 8.86 -1.55
N THR A 71 -1.87 8.25 -1.82
CA THR A 71 -1.77 7.26 -2.89
C THR A 71 -2.31 5.98 -2.29
N ALA A 72 -3.62 5.81 -2.45
CA ALA A 72 -4.31 4.57 -2.13
C ALA A 72 -4.72 3.88 -3.43
N HIS A 73 -4.70 2.57 -3.39
CA HIS A 73 -5.06 1.71 -4.50
C HIS A 73 -6.16 0.76 -4.08
N THR A 74 -6.82 0.17 -5.06
CA THR A 74 -7.96 -0.73 -4.88
C THR A 74 -7.48 -2.17 -4.73
N LEU A 75 -7.87 -2.81 -3.63
CA LEU A 75 -7.75 -4.23 -3.38
C LEU A 75 -9.09 -4.91 -3.72
N THR A 76 -9.09 -5.77 -4.73
CA THR A 76 -10.28 -6.49 -5.21
C THR A 76 -10.20 -7.95 -4.84
N PHE A 77 -11.34 -8.58 -4.55
CA PHE A 77 -11.41 -9.99 -4.17
C PHE A 77 -12.15 -10.82 -5.23
N ASN A 78 -11.51 -11.90 -5.70
CA ASN A 78 -12.07 -12.86 -6.64
C ASN A 78 -12.16 -14.24 -5.98
N LEU A 79 -13.38 -14.80 -5.91
CA LEU A 79 -13.62 -16.11 -5.29
C LEU A 79 -13.01 -17.30 -6.05
N ASN A 80 -12.47 -17.10 -7.26
CA ASN A 80 -11.74 -18.09 -8.03
C ASN A 80 -12.49 -19.44 -8.14
N GLY A 81 -13.74 -19.36 -8.62
CA GLY A 81 -14.65 -20.51 -8.72
C GLY A 81 -15.35 -20.91 -7.41
N GLY A 82 -15.17 -20.14 -6.32
CA GLY A 82 -15.98 -20.25 -5.11
C GLY A 82 -17.40 -19.72 -5.31
N ASN A 83 -18.32 -20.19 -4.46
CA ASN A 83 -19.74 -19.84 -4.49
C ASN A 83 -20.08 -19.00 -3.25
N GLY A 84 -20.71 -17.84 -3.42
CA GLY A 84 -21.09 -16.98 -2.30
C GLY A 84 -20.91 -15.50 -2.62
N ILE A 85 -20.75 -14.70 -1.57
CA ILE A 85 -20.55 -13.25 -1.67
C ILE A 85 -19.05 -12.98 -1.50
N ALA A 86 -18.43 -12.34 -2.49
CA ALA A 86 -17.05 -11.88 -2.36
C ALA A 86 -16.97 -10.77 -1.29
N PRO A 87 -15.86 -10.69 -0.54
CA PRO A 87 -15.63 -9.56 0.36
C PRO A 87 -15.69 -8.22 -0.40
N GLU A 88 -16.09 -7.15 0.28
CA GLU A 88 -16.10 -5.81 -0.32
C GLU A 88 -14.68 -5.36 -0.67
N ASN A 89 -14.54 -4.71 -1.82
CA ASN A 89 -13.28 -4.12 -2.24
C ASN A 89 -12.81 -3.08 -1.23
N GLN A 90 -11.49 -2.96 -1.07
CA GLN A 90 -10.90 -2.01 -0.14
C GLN A 90 -10.08 -0.96 -0.89
N VAL A 91 -10.05 0.26 -0.37
CA VAL A 91 -9.12 1.31 -0.80
C VAL A 91 -8.07 1.47 0.29
N VAL A 92 -6.85 1.02 0.01
CA VAL A 92 -5.77 0.90 1.02
C VAL A 92 -4.59 1.76 0.58
N LYS A 93 -4.00 2.49 1.53
CA LYS A 93 -2.81 3.31 1.24
C LYS A 93 -1.61 2.42 1.00
N ILE A 94 -0.70 2.87 0.14
CA ILE A 94 0.58 2.19 -0.06
C ILE A 94 1.29 2.01 1.28
N GLY A 95 1.77 0.81 1.55
CA GLY A 95 2.50 0.49 2.78
C GLY A 95 1.62 0.19 4.00
N ASP A 96 0.31 0.44 3.93
CA ASP A 96 -0.63 0.05 4.99
C ASP A 96 -1.09 -1.41 4.79
N LEU A 97 -1.53 -2.04 5.88
CA LEU A 97 -2.17 -3.36 5.85
C LEU A 97 -3.65 -3.23 5.47
N ALA A 98 -4.14 -4.16 4.67
CA ALA A 98 -5.57 -4.27 4.38
C ALA A 98 -6.34 -4.85 5.58
N LYS A 99 -7.64 -4.57 5.66
CA LYS A 99 -8.50 -5.11 6.71
C LYS A 99 -8.79 -6.59 6.46
N VAL A 100 -8.68 -7.43 7.49
CA VAL A 100 -9.14 -8.83 7.47
C VAL A 100 -10.67 -8.90 7.35
N LEU A 101 -11.17 -9.79 6.51
CA LEU A 101 -12.60 -10.04 6.30
C LEU A 101 -12.91 -11.54 6.48
N ASP A 102 -14.20 -11.89 6.58
CA ASP A 102 -14.62 -13.28 6.71
C ASP A 102 -14.20 -14.13 5.51
N ASN A 103 -13.83 -15.38 5.78
CA ASN A 103 -13.39 -16.30 4.74
C ASN A 103 -14.55 -16.67 3.80
N PRO A 104 -14.31 -16.70 2.48
CA PRO A 104 -15.33 -17.13 1.53
C PRO A 104 -15.60 -18.63 1.64
N ILE A 105 -16.72 -19.07 1.06
CA ILE A 105 -17.16 -20.47 1.08
C ILE A 105 -17.14 -21.06 -0.33
N ARG A 106 -16.90 -22.37 -0.42
CA ARG A 106 -17.09 -23.16 -1.63
C ARG A 106 -17.46 -24.59 -1.23
N GLU A 107 -18.62 -25.06 -1.67
CA GLU A 107 -19.10 -26.40 -1.32
C GLU A 107 -18.12 -27.48 -1.77
N GLY A 108 -17.79 -28.42 -0.87
CA GLY A 108 -16.82 -29.48 -1.15
C GLY A 108 -15.35 -29.04 -1.09
N TYR A 109 -15.06 -27.80 -0.71
CA TYR A 109 -13.70 -27.26 -0.59
C TYR A 109 -13.48 -26.55 0.75
N ILE A 110 -12.22 -26.40 1.13
CA ILE A 110 -11.72 -25.65 2.28
C ILE A 110 -10.95 -24.44 1.75
N PHE A 111 -11.30 -23.24 2.23
CA PHE A 111 -10.56 -22.02 1.89
C PHE A 111 -9.13 -22.10 2.45
N SER A 112 -8.14 -21.89 1.58
CA SER A 112 -6.72 -22.04 1.90
C SER A 112 -5.97 -20.71 2.01
N GLY A 113 -6.63 -19.58 1.68
CA GLY A 113 -6.03 -18.25 1.71
C GLY A 113 -6.19 -17.49 0.40
N TRP A 114 -5.64 -16.29 0.37
CA TRP A 114 -5.64 -15.39 -0.78
C TRP A 114 -4.28 -15.42 -1.48
N ASN A 115 -4.27 -15.37 -2.81
CA ASN A 115 -3.05 -15.29 -3.61
C ASN A 115 -3.17 -14.22 -4.70
N THR A 116 -2.06 -13.61 -5.10
CA THR A 116 -2.06 -12.58 -6.17
C THR A 116 -2.20 -13.16 -7.58
N ALA A 117 -2.16 -14.49 -7.73
CA ALA A 117 -2.41 -15.20 -8.97
C ALA A 117 -3.53 -16.24 -8.80
N PRO A 118 -4.39 -16.44 -9.82
CA PRO A 118 -5.51 -17.38 -9.74
C PRO A 118 -5.06 -18.85 -9.61
N ASP A 119 -3.91 -19.20 -10.15
CA ASP A 119 -3.33 -20.56 -10.08
C ASP A 119 -2.50 -20.81 -8.81
N GLY A 120 -2.42 -19.81 -7.91
CA GLY A 120 -1.66 -19.90 -6.67
C GLY A 120 -0.14 -19.70 -6.81
N SER A 121 0.36 -19.39 -8.03
CA SER A 121 1.79 -19.17 -8.27
C SER A 121 2.32 -17.82 -7.77
N GLY A 122 1.42 -16.91 -7.41
CA GLY A 122 1.73 -15.58 -6.94
C GLY A 122 2.08 -15.53 -5.45
N LEU A 123 2.12 -14.32 -4.92
CA LEU A 123 2.34 -14.08 -3.50
C LEU A 123 1.11 -14.53 -2.70
N VAL A 124 1.32 -15.34 -1.67
CA VAL A 124 0.30 -15.61 -0.65
C VAL A 124 0.11 -14.33 0.17
N TRP A 125 -1.12 -13.83 0.18
CA TRP A 125 -1.44 -12.58 0.86
C TRP A 125 -1.76 -12.84 2.34
N ASP A 126 -0.93 -12.27 3.20
CA ASP A 126 -1.10 -12.29 4.65
C ASP A 126 -1.51 -10.89 5.12
N PHE A 127 -2.70 -10.75 5.70
CA PHE A 127 -3.23 -9.45 6.13
C PHE A 127 -2.51 -8.87 7.35
N ASP A 128 -1.73 -9.66 8.08
CA ASP A 128 -0.97 -9.18 9.24
C ASP A 128 0.41 -8.66 8.84
N THR A 129 0.91 -9.02 7.66
CA THR A 129 2.30 -8.73 7.25
C THR A 129 2.47 -8.15 5.84
N THR A 130 1.50 -8.38 4.94
CA THR A 130 1.58 -7.95 3.53
C THR A 130 0.96 -6.57 3.37
N THR A 131 1.81 -5.60 3.05
CA THR A 131 1.39 -4.21 2.83
C THR A 131 0.92 -3.96 1.40
N MET A 132 0.00 -3.02 1.23
CA MET A 132 -0.52 -2.65 -0.09
C MET A 132 0.60 -2.10 -1.02
N PRO A 133 0.73 -2.62 -2.26
CA PRO A 133 1.70 -2.12 -3.23
C PRO A 133 1.26 -0.79 -3.86
N ASN A 134 2.14 -0.19 -4.67
CA ASN A 134 1.84 1.00 -5.46
C ASN A 134 1.07 0.68 -6.76
N SER A 135 0.03 -0.16 -6.67
CA SER A 135 -0.88 -0.44 -7.77
C SER A 135 -2.16 -1.08 -7.23
N ASP A 136 -3.24 -1.00 -8.01
CA ASP A 136 -4.40 -1.86 -7.79
C ASP A 136 -3.98 -3.34 -7.86
N ILE A 137 -4.63 -4.18 -7.05
CA ILE A 137 -4.35 -5.61 -7.04
C ILE A 137 -5.63 -6.42 -6.81
N THR A 138 -5.70 -7.59 -7.45
CA THR A 138 -6.77 -8.56 -7.23
C THR A 138 -6.20 -9.76 -6.48
N LEU A 139 -6.86 -10.15 -5.41
CA LEU A 139 -6.58 -11.38 -4.68
C LEU A 139 -7.56 -12.47 -5.10
N TYR A 140 -7.01 -13.65 -5.35
CA TYR A 140 -7.74 -14.84 -5.78
C TYR A 140 -7.79 -15.84 -4.64
N ALA A 141 -9.00 -16.28 -4.29
CA ALA A 141 -9.19 -17.31 -3.28
C ALA A 141 -8.56 -18.63 -3.74
N GLN A 142 -7.83 -19.30 -2.86
CA GLN A 142 -7.27 -20.62 -3.10
C GLN A 142 -8.05 -21.65 -2.29
N TRP A 143 -8.24 -22.84 -2.88
CA TRP A 143 -9.15 -23.85 -2.38
C TRP A 143 -8.48 -25.22 -2.34
N GLN A 144 -8.71 -25.97 -1.26
CA GLN A 144 -8.32 -27.37 -1.13
C GLN A 144 -9.57 -28.25 -1.11
N GLN A 145 -9.58 -29.36 -1.85
CA GLN A 145 -10.74 -30.24 -1.88
C GLN A 145 -10.95 -30.90 -0.51
N ASN A 146 -12.18 -30.86 -0.01
CA ASN A 146 -12.53 -31.47 1.26
C ASN A 146 -12.63 -32.99 1.07
N MET A 147 -11.57 -33.72 1.39
CA MET A 147 -11.54 -35.19 1.35
C MET A 147 -12.31 -35.78 2.53
N LYS A 148 -13.63 -35.55 2.61
CA LYS A 148 -14.48 -36.44 3.40
C LYS A 148 -14.62 -37.74 2.61
N SER A 149 -13.90 -38.76 3.06
CA SER A 149 -13.93 -40.13 2.56
C SER A 149 -15.36 -40.60 2.28
N GLU A 150 -15.66 -40.88 1.02
CA GLU A 150 -16.76 -41.77 0.63
C GLU A 150 -16.47 -43.18 1.16
N SER A 151 -16.73 -43.43 2.43
CA SER A 151 -16.78 -44.79 2.98
C SER A 151 -18.24 -45.18 3.25
N LEU A 152 -19.11 -45.12 2.24
CA LEU A 152 -20.43 -45.76 2.32
C LEU A 152 -20.82 -46.42 0.99
N ASN A 153 -20.71 -47.75 1.01
CA ASN A 153 -21.51 -48.72 0.26
C ASN A 153 -21.12 -49.04 -1.20
N SER A 154 -19.99 -49.74 -1.39
CA SER A 154 -19.94 -50.84 -2.37
C SER A 154 -20.22 -52.15 -1.65
N GLY A 155 -21.48 -52.39 -1.27
CA GLY A 155 -21.94 -53.71 -0.88
C GLY A 155 -21.77 -54.66 -2.06
N ASN A 156 -20.78 -55.55 -1.94
CA ASN A 156 -20.46 -56.62 -2.87
C ASN A 156 -21.72 -57.34 -3.39
N LYS A 157 -22.16 -57.04 -4.62
CA LYS A 157 -22.84 -58.04 -5.46
C LYS A 157 -21.76 -58.84 -6.18
N LEU A 158 -21.18 -59.81 -5.48
CA LEU A 158 -20.51 -60.92 -6.13
C LEU A 158 -21.59 -61.92 -6.51
N ASP A 159 -21.95 -61.89 -7.79
CA ASP A 159 -22.67 -62.92 -8.50
C ASP A 159 -21.82 -64.19 -8.60
N ASN A 160 -21.83 -65.02 -7.54
CA ASN A 160 -21.18 -66.32 -7.64
C ASN A 160 -22.03 -67.32 -8.44
N GLN A 161 -21.98 -67.19 -9.77
CA GLN A 161 -22.48 -68.16 -10.75
C GLN A 161 -21.52 -69.35 -10.91
N ASN A 162 -21.29 -70.16 -9.87
CA ASN A 162 -20.47 -71.38 -10.00
C ASN A 162 -20.86 -72.52 -9.04
N ASN A 163 -22.08 -73.07 -9.16
CA ASN A 163 -22.31 -74.44 -8.70
C ASN A 163 -22.91 -75.34 -9.81
N LYS A 164 -22.02 -75.81 -10.66
CA LYS A 164 -22.12 -77.01 -11.51
C LYS A 164 -20.73 -77.64 -11.35
N VAL A 165 -20.48 -78.89 -10.95
CA VAL A 165 -21.10 -80.19 -11.25
C VAL A 165 -20.54 -81.20 -10.23
N GLY A 166 -21.29 -82.24 -9.82
CA GLY A 166 -20.66 -83.47 -9.33
C GLY A 166 -21.51 -84.44 -8.48
N ASN A 167 -22.29 -85.31 -9.16
CA ASN A 167 -22.64 -86.72 -8.87
C ASN A 167 -22.81 -87.22 -7.41
N ILE A 168 -23.91 -87.95 -7.13
CA ILE A 168 -23.87 -89.42 -6.95
C ILE A 168 -25.25 -90.05 -7.29
N SER A 169 -25.23 -91.07 -8.14
CA SER A 169 -26.34 -92.00 -8.42
C SER A 169 -26.40 -93.13 -7.39
N ARG A 170 -27.61 -93.48 -6.93
CA ARG A 170 -28.17 -94.85 -6.87
C ARG A 170 -29.54 -94.83 -6.21
#